data_AF-A0ABD3V6Y5-F1
#
_entry.id   AF-A0ABD3V6Y5-F1
#
_cell.length_a   1.000
_cell.length_b   1.000
_cell.length_c   1.000
_cell.angle_alpha   90.00
_cell.angle_beta   90.00
_cell.angle_gamma   90.00
#
_symmetry.space_group_name_H-M   'P 1'
#
loop_
_entity.id
_entity.type
_entity.pdbx_description
1 polymer ?
#
loop_
_entity_poly.entity_id
_entity_poly.type
_entity_poly.pdbx_seq_one_letter_code
_entity_poly.pdbx_strand_id
1 'polypeptide(L)'
;MLSLVAKYISILPTFHPFQNPSYNMRIIFIFALLLGVALGQNSHGLTLDQVIDRVVADLDKDHDGVITQAELNQEMIARWEHDGDGCLARHEFEKQWVATYHDHPNTVNEFFNRIDLNRDGCLDSTDINVHSTALDTNSDGVATVAEFRAFMHHVHPEGNGNHGG
;
A
#
# COMPACT_ATOMS: atom_id res chain seq x y z
N MET A 1 44.56 48.99 66.66
CA MET A 1 43.51 47.95 66.50
C MET A 1 43.41 47.71 64.99
N LEU A 2 43.96 46.61 64.44
CA LEU A 2 43.26 45.31 64.27
C LEU A 2 41.85 45.54 63.69
N SER A 3 41.43 45.04 62.53
CA SER A 3 41.98 44.03 61.64
C SER A 3 41.31 44.14 60.27
N LEU A 4 42.17 44.01 59.25
CA LEU A 4 42.03 43.48 57.90
C LEU A 4 40.63 43.04 57.40
N VAL A 5 40.14 43.50 56.25
CA VAL A 5 40.68 43.33 54.87
C VAL A 5 40.50 41.90 54.35
N ALA A 6 39.54 41.73 53.44
CA ALA A 6 39.61 40.89 52.23
C ALA A 6 38.37 41.23 51.38
N LYS A 7 38.39 41.47 50.07
CA LYS A 7 39.44 41.53 49.04
C LYS A 7 38.78 42.22 47.83
N TYR A 8 39.45 43.24 47.30
CA TYR A 8 39.61 43.59 45.88
C TYR A 8 38.54 43.14 44.86
N ILE A 9 37.79 44.07 44.26
CA ILE A 9 38.06 44.74 42.96
C ILE A 9 37.57 43.94 41.72
N SER A 10 36.65 44.57 40.98
CA SER A 10 36.51 44.62 39.50
C SER A 10 35.36 43.93 38.73
N ILE A 11 34.46 44.79 38.24
CA ILE A 11 34.10 45.07 36.83
C ILE A 11 33.24 44.05 36.03
N LEU A 12 31.94 44.40 35.94
CA LEU A 12 30.99 44.41 34.81
C LEU A 12 30.34 43.11 34.25
N PRO A 13 29.12 43.24 33.67
CA PRO A 13 28.11 42.18 33.64
C PRO A 13 28.05 41.48 32.28
N THR A 14 27.62 40.23 32.28
CA THR A 14 27.12 39.58 31.07
C THR A 14 25.82 38.85 31.38
N PHE A 15 24.79 39.40 30.74
CA PHE A 15 23.42 38.95 30.67
C PHE A 15 23.28 37.70 29.79
N HIS A 16 22.14 37.02 29.98
CA HIS A 16 21.52 35.89 29.23
C HIS A 16 21.54 34.53 29.96
N PRO A 17 20.59 33.61 29.68
CA PRO A 17 19.17 33.78 29.35
C PRO A 17 18.26 32.76 30.10
N PHE A 18 16.99 32.71 29.71
CA PHE A 18 15.99 31.62 29.89
C PHE A 18 15.02 31.63 31.07
N GLN A 19 13.79 31.22 30.68
CA GLN A 19 12.72 30.55 31.40
C GLN A 19 11.59 31.40 32.04
N ASN A 20 10.50 31.51 31.24
CA ASN A 20 9.07 31.38 31.60
C ASN A 20 8.79 30.79 33.00
N PRO A 21 7.67 31.14 33.69
CA PRO A 21 6.31 31.21 33.13
C PRO A 21 5.47 32.40 33.63
N SER A 22 4.48 32.92 32.89
CA SER A 22 3.07 32.50 33.05
C SER A 22 2.20 33.24 32.02
N TYR A 23 1.66 32.52 31.04
CA TYR A 23 0.78 33.05 29.99
C TYR A 23 -0.69 32.92 30.41
N ASN A 24 -1.35 34.04 30.74
CA ASN A 24 -2.81 34.12 30.78
C ASN A 24 -3.31 34.72 29.45
N MET A 25 -3.54 33.82 28.48
CA MET A 25 -3.96 34.06 27.10
C MET A 25 -5.34 34.76 27.00
N ARG A 26 -5.34 36.00 26.49
CA ARG A 26 -6.52 36.66 25.89
C ARG A 26 -6.26 36.98 24.41
N ILE A 27 -5.76 35.99 23.67
CA ILE A 27 -5.63 36.05 22.21
C ILE A 27 -6.48 34.92 21.64
N ILE A 28 -7.80 35.11 21.62
CA ILE A 28 -8.73 34.23 20.88
C ILE A 28 -9.73 35.14 20.16
N PHE A 29 -9.24 35.95 19.22
CA PHE A 29 -10.08 36.62 18.21
C PHE A 29 -9.35 36.76 16.86
N ILE A 30 -8.63 35.70 16.47
CA ILE A 30 -8.16 35.48 15.09
C ILE A 30 -8.53 34.04 14.71
N PHE A 31 -9.83 33.73 14.70
CA PHE A 31 -10.32 32.37 14.41
C PHE A 31 -11.42 32.30 13.34
N ALA A 32 -11.61 33.36 12.55
CA ALA A 32 -12.73 33.44 11.60
C ALA A 32 -12.32 33.75 10.15
N LEU A 33 -11.05 33.61 9.78
CA LEU A 33 -10.60 33.99 8.43
C LEU A 33 -9.43 33.15 7.91
N LEU A 34 -9.58 31.82 7.98
CA LEU A 34 -8.90 30.90 7.07
C LEU A 34 -9.99 30.11 6.33
N LEU A 35 -10.48 30.77 5.28
CA LEU A 35 -11.19 30.15 4.18
C LEU A 35 -10.45 28.91 3.69
N GLY A 36 -11.19 27.80 3.62
CA GLY A 36 -11.20 26.91 2.47
C GLY A 36 -9.86 26.31 2.03
N VAL A 37 -9.50 25.18 2.63
CA VAL A 37 -8.98 24.08 1.84
C VAL A 37 -9.97 22.94 1.95
N ALA A 38 -10.68 22.73 0.85
CA ALA A 38 -11.53 21.59 0.63
C ALA A 38 -10.69 20.32 0.78
N LEU A 39 -10.91 19.58 1.86
CA LEU A 39 -10.69 18.14 1.85
C LEU A 39 -12.06 17.48 1.80
N GLY A 40 -12.78 17.73 0.70
CA GLY A 40 -13.63 16.68 0.15
C GLY A 40 -12.70 15.57 -0.27
N GLN A 41 -12.31 14.70 0.66
CA GLN A 41 -11.72 13.43 0.31
C GLN A 41 -12.84 12.66 -0.38
N ASN A 42 -12.94 12.81 -1.69
CA ASN A 42 -13.55 11.78 -2.52
C ASN A 42 -12.76 10.52 -2.20
N SER A 43 -13.28 9.70 -1.28
CA SER A 43 -12.80 8.36 -1.01
C SER A 43 -13.16 7.49 -2.20
N HIS A 44 -12.60 7.81 -3.37
CA HIS A 44 -12.48 6.83 -4.43
C HIS A 44 -11.46 5.82 -3.93
N GLY A 45 -11.85 4.54 -3.91
CA GLY A 45 -10.92 3.44 -3.71
C GLY A 45 -9.78 3.50 -4.72
N LEU A 46 -8.80 2.63 -4.56
CA LEU A 46 -7.71 2.54 -5.52
C LEU A 46 -8.26 2.24 -6.91
N THR A 47 -7.69 2.90 -7.91
CA THR A 47 -7.93 2.55 -9.32
C THR A 47 -7.35 1.16 -9.61
N LEU A 48 -7.84 0.49 -10.66
CA LEU A 48 -7.29 -0.80 -11.08
C LEU A 48 -5.78 -0.69 -11.37
N ASP A 49 -5.33 0.38 -12.03
CA ASP A 49 -3.90 0.62 -12.25
C ASP A 49 -3.08 0.68 -10.95
N GLN A 50 -3.60 1.34 -9.92
CA GLN A 50 -2.94 1.41 -8.61
C GLN A 50 -2.95 0.06 -7.88
N VAL A 51 -3.98 -0.77 -8.09
CA VAL A 51 -3.99 -2.16 -7.59
C VAL A 51 -2.94 -2.98 -8.32
N ILE A 52 -2.89 -2.90 -9.66
CA ILE A 52 -1.91 -3.61 -10.48
C ILE A 52 -0.49 -3.23 -10.07
N ASP A 53 -0.18 -1.94 -9.93
CA ASP A 53 1.17 -1.50 -9.55
C ASP A 53 1.59 -2.05 -8.18
N ARG A 54 0.65 -2.20 -7.23
CA ARG A 54 0.92 -2.83 -5.92
C ARG A 54 1.11 -4.34 -6.04
N VAL A 55 0.28 -5.01 -6.82
CA VAL A 55 0.38 -6.46 -7.04
C VAL A 55 1.71 -6.79 -7.71
N VAL A 56 2.10 -6.03 -8.74
CA VAL A 56 3.41 -6.17 -9.39
C VAL A 56 4.54 -5.98 -8.40
N ALA A 57 4.50 -4.94 -7.55
CA ALA A 57 5.55 -4.72 -6.55
C ALA A 57 5.65 -5.84 -5.49
N ASP A 58 4.55 -6.56 -5.24
CA ASP A 58 4.57 -7.74 -4.38
C ASP A 58 5.09 -8.97 -5.13
N LEU A 59 4.76 -9.15 -6.41
CA LEU A 59 5.15 -10.30 -7.23
C LEU A 59 6.61 -10.24 -7.71
N ASP A 60 6.99 -9.17 -8.40
CA ASP A 60 8.33 -8.94 -8.97
C ASP A 60 9.31 -8.52 -7.85
N LYS A 61 9.79 -9.52 -7.11
CA LYS A 61 10.54 -9.32 -5.85
C LYS A 61 11.98 -8.92 -6.10
N ASP A 62 12.57 -9.40 -7.19
CA ASP A 62 13.94 -9.04 -7.57
C ASP A 62 14.01 -7.81 -8.48
N HIS A 63 12.85 -7.29 -8.91
CA HIS A 63 12.69 -6.08 -9.70
C HIS A 63 13.38 -6.17 -11.06
N ASP A 64 13.40 -7.36 -11.66
CA ASP A 64 13.97 -7.60 -12.98
C ASP A 64 12.96 -7.30 -14.11
N GLY A 65 11.69 -7.01 -13.77
CA GLY A 65 10.62 -6.67 -14.70
C GLY A 65 9.92 -7.89 -15.32
N VAL A 66 10.26 -9.08 -14.86
CA VAL A 66 9.66 -10.37 -15.21
C VAL A 66 8.89 -10.88 -14.00
N ILE A 67 7.74 -11.48 -14.24
CA ILE A 67 6.97 -12.18 -13.22
C ILE A 67 7.10 -13.66 -13.49
N THR A 68 7.95 -14.32 -12.72
CA THR A 68 8.18 -15.76 -12.89
C THR A 68 7.07 -16.58 -12.24
N GLN A 69 6.90 -17.81 -12.71
CA GLN A 69 6.02 -18.79 -12.07
C GLN A 69 6.40 -19.05 -10.61
N ALA A 70 7.70 -19.00 -10.30
CA ALA A 70 8.19 -19.17 -8.93
C ALA A 70 7.71 -18.01 -8.02
N GLU A 71 7.76 -16.78 -8.50
CA GLU A 71 7.25 -15.61 -7.78
C GLU A 71 5.74 -15.64 -7.61
N LEU A 72 4.98 -16.01 -8.65
CA LEU A 72 3.54 -16.23 -8.54
C LEU A 72 3.19 -17.28 -7.48
N ASN A 73 3.85 -18.44 -7.52
CA ASN A 73 3.64 -19.50 -6.54
C ASN A 73 4.01 -19.05 -5.12
N GLN A 74 5.13 -18.35 -4.96
CA GLN A 74 5.61 -17.91 -3.65
C GLN A 74 4.68 -16.87 -3.04
N GLU A 75 4.22 -15.89 -3.81
CA GLU A 75 3.38 -14.82 -3.26
C GLU A 75 1.91 -15.21 -3.17
N MET A 76 1.36 -15.97 -4.12
CA MET A 76 -0.06 -16.34 -4.08
C MET A 76 -0.31 -17.55 -3.17
N ILE A 77 0.47 -18.63 -3.29
CA ILE A 77 0.24 -19.83 -2.48
C ILE A 77 0.94 -19.67 -1.14
N ALA A 78 2.27 -19.52 -1.11
CA ALA A 78 3.01 -19.63 0.15
C ALA A 78 2.73 -18.49 1.16
N ARG A 79 2.18 -17.36 0.72
CA ARG A 79 1.88 -16.21 1.60
C ARG A 79 0.41 -16.10 1.99
N TRP A 80 -0.53 -16.53 1.12
CA TRP A 80 -1.96 -16.28 1.33
C TRP A 80 -2.74 -17.55 1.68
N GLU A 81 -2.21 -18.73 1.35
CA GLU A 81 -2.74 -19.99 1.82
C GLU A 81 -2.34 -20.15 3.29
N HIS A 82 -3.33 -20.28 4.17
CA HIS A 82 -3.11 -20.21 5.62
C HIS A 82 -3.28 -21.56 6.31
N ASP A 83 -4.00 -22.50 5.71
CA ASP A 83 -4.32 -23.80 6.28
C ASP A 83 -3.40 -24.94 5.82
N GLY A 84 -2.53 -24.71 4.82
CA GLY A 84 -1.48 -25.63 4.40
C GLY A 84 -1.95 -26.81 3.56
N ASP A 85 -3.15 -26.75 2.98
CA ASP A 85 -3.74 -27.84 2.19
C ASP A 85 -3.33 -27.84 0.69
N GLY A 86 -2.53 -26.86 0.27
CA GLY A 86 -2.08 -26.65 -1.11
C GLY A 86 -3.11 -25.91 -1.98
N CYS A 87 -4.16 -25.37 -1.36
CA CYS A 87 -5.29 -24.77 -2.03
C CYS A 87 -5.55 -23.36 -1.51
N LEU A 88 -5.32 -22.34 -2.33
CA LEU A 88 -5.77 -20.99 -1.95
C LEU A 88 -7.27 -20.89 -2.19
N ALA A 89 -8.04 -21.15 -1.13
CA ALA A 89 -9.49 -21.15 -1.22
C ALA A 89 -10.03 -19.72 -1.38
N ARG A 90 -11.21 -19.60 -2.00
CA ARG A 90 -11.88 -18.30 -2.24
C ARG A 90 -11.90 -17.36 -1.04
N HIS A 91 -12.22 -17.88 0.14
CA HIS A 91 -12.37 -17.08 1.35
C HIS A 91 -11.02 -16.54 1.87
N GLU A 92 -9.93 -17.27 1.65
CA GLU A 92 -8.56 -16.83 1.97
C GLU A 92 -8.11 -15.77 0.96
N PHE A 93 -8.33 -16.04 -0.33
CA PHE A 93 -8.08 -15.07 -1.39
C PHE A 93 -8.83 -13.76 -1.17
N GLU A 94 -10.14 -13.81 -0.91
CA GLU A 94 -10.95 -12.61 -0.66
C GLU A 94 -10.43 -11.82 0.53
N LYS A 95 -10.22 -12.50 1.65
CA LYS A 95 -9.74 -11.88 2.88
C LYS A 95 -8.40 -11.19 2.67
N GLN A 96 -7.45 -11.87 2.02
CA GLN A 96 -6.10 -11.37 1.85
C GLN A 96 -6.04 -10.27 0.77
N TRP A 97 -6.72 -10.44 -0.35
CA TRP A 97 -6.75 -9.46 -1.44
C TRP A 97 -7.39 -8.14 -1.01
N VAL A 98 -8.56 -8.19 -0.35
CA VAL A 98 -9.22 -6.99 0.18
C VAL A 98 -8.36 -6.30 1.24
N ALA A 99 -7.67 -7.07 2.09
CA ALA A 99 -6.79 -6.51 3.12
C ALA A 99 -5.54 -5.84 2.54
N THR A 100 -4.88 -6.44 1.55
CA THR A 100 -3.64 -5.91 0.95
C THR A 100 -3.91 -4.79 -0.05
N TYR A 101 -4.86 -5.01 -0.96
CA TYR A 101 -5.06 -4.16 -2.13
C TYR A 101 -6.30 -3.28 -2.05
N HIS A 102 -7.07 -3.35 -0.95
CA HIS A 102 -8.26 -2.51 -0.72
C HIS A 102 -9.28 -2.54 -1.87
N ASP A 103 -9.35 -3.65 -2.58
CA ASP A 103 -10.33 -3.89 -3.63
C ASP A 103 -11.71 -4.19 -3.04
N HIS A 104 -12.76 -4.10 -3.87
CA HIS A 104 -14.12 -4.28 -3.41
C HIS A 104 -14.49 -5.78 -3.32
N PRO A 105 -15.03 -6.30 -2.20
CA PRO A 105 -15.32 -7.73 -2.02
C PRO A 105 -16.13 -8.39 -3.15
N ASN A 106 -17.12 -7.68 -3.70
CA ASN A 106 -17.90 -8.17 -4.85
C ASN A 106 -17.05 -8.38 -6.11
N THR A 107 -16.11 -7.48 -6.38
CA THR A 107 -15.18 -7.58 -7.52
C THR A 107 -14.23 -8.74 -7.35
N VAL A 108 -13.74 -8.95 -6.13
CA VAL A 108 -12.79 -10.03 -5.80
C VAL A 108 -13.40 -11.41 -6.03
N ASN A 109 -14.69 -11.58 -5.74
CA ASN A 109 -15.40 -12.84 -5.99
C ASN A 109 -15.52 -13.18 -7.49
N GLU A 110 -15.81 -12.17 -8.32
CA GLU A 110 -15.83 -12.35 -9.77
C GLU A 110 -14.42 -12.55 -10.33
N PHE A 111 -13.43 -11.85 -9.77
CA PHE A 111 -12.04 -12.02 -10.14
C PHE A 111 -11.57 -13.45 -9.87
N PHE A 112 -11.82 -13.99 -8.67
CA PHE A 112 -11.53 -15.37 -8.33
C PHE A 112 -12.11 -16.36 -9.35
N ASN A 113 -13.39 -16.19 -9.72
CA ASN A 113 -14.06 -17.06 -10.70
C ASN A 113 -13.41 -17.06 -12.09
N ARG A 114 -12.68 -16.00 -12.43
CA ARG A 114 -12.01 -15.85 -13.74
C ARG A 114 -10.61 -16.44 -13.73
N ILE A 115 -9.99 -16.54 -12.56
CA ILE A 115 -8.65 -17.10 -12.39
C ILE A 115 -8.66 -18.56 -11.87
N ASP A 116 -9.77 -19.04 -11.31
CA ASP A 116 -10.02 -20.45 -11.03
C ASP A 116 -10.49 -21.15 -12.33
N LEU A 117 -9.55 -21.73 -13.08
CA LEU A 117 -9.79 -22.17 -14.45
C LEU A 117 -10.51 -23.51 -14.51
N ASN A 118 -10.15 -24.42 -13.61
CA ASN A 118 -10.78 -25.73 -13.52
C ASN A 118 -12.12 -25.67 -12.72
N ARG A 119 -12.38 -24.55 -12.02
CA ARG A 119 -13.60 -24.27 -11.24
C ARG A 119 -13.82 -25.24 -10.09
N ASP A 120 -12.74 -25.74 -9.51
CA ASP A 120 -12.80 -26.61 -8.33
C ASP A 120 -12.87 -25.81 -7.01
N GLY A 121 -12.80 -24.48 -7.08
CA GLY A 121 -12.83 -23.60 -5.92
C GLY A 121 -11.46 -23.38 -5.28
N CYS A 122 -10.41 -23.82 -5.97
CA CYS A 122 -9.03 -23.81 -5.54
C CYS A 122 -8.18 -22.99 -6.52
N LEU A 123 -7.30 -22.14 -6.02
CA LEU A 123 -6.19 -21.64 -6.84
C LEU A 123 -4.95 -22.39 -6.43
N ASP A 124 -4.55 -23.34 -7.28
CA ASP A 124 -3.38 -24.18 -7.05
C ASP A 124 -2.33 -24.03 -8.16
N SER A 125 -1.28 -24.84 -8.09
CA SER A 125 -0.21 -24.85 -9.09
C SER A 125 -0.72 -25.11 -10.52
N THR A 126 -1.83 -25.84 -10.68
CA THR A 126 -2.45 -26.13 -11.98
C THR A 126 -2.96 -24.83 -12.61
N ASP A 127 -3.70 -24.02 -11.87
CA ASP A 127 -4.20 -22.73 -12.37
C ASP A 127 -3.03 -21.78 -12.65
N ILE A 128 -2.05 -21.71 -11.75
CA ILE A 128 -0.88 -20.85 -11.91
C ILE A 128 -0.09 -21.23 -13.16
N ASN A 129 0.09 -22.52 -13.45
CA ASN A 129 0.78 -22.98 -14.67
C ASN A 129 0.07 -22.54 -15.95
N VAL A 130 -1.26 -22.58 -15.94
CA VAL A 130 -2.04 -22.15 -17.11
C VAL A 130 -2.00 -20.64 -17.24
N HIS A 131 -2.11 -19.88 -16.14
CA HIS A 131 -1.98 -18.43 -16.16
C HIS A 131 -0.59 -17.95 -16.54
N SER A 132 0.48 -18.59 -16.08
CA SER A 132 1.85 -18.25 -16.49
C SER A 132 2.03 -18.40 -18.00
N THR A 133 1.36 -19.41 -18.59
CA THR A 133 1.34 -19.60 -20.05
C THR A 133 0.45 -18.56 -20.75
N ALA A 134 -0.68 -18.18 -20.15
CA ALA A 134 -1.57 -17.17 -20.69
C ALA A 134 -1.00 -15.74 -20.60
N LEU A 135 -0.14 -15.49 -19.60
CA LEU A 135 0.59 -14.25 -19.41
C LEU A 135 1.65 -14.04 -20.50
N ASP A 136 2.39 -15.09 -20.86
CA ASP A 136 3.38 -15.09 -21.95
C ASP A 136 2.71 -15.03 -23.34
N THR A 137 2.11 -13.88 -23.64
CA THR A 137 1.26 -13.66 -24.82
C THR A 137 2.08 -13.66 -26.10
N ASN A 138 3.33 -13.20 -26.03
CA ASN A 138 4.24 -13.20 -27.16
C ASN A 138 5.00 -14.55 -27.33
N SER A 139 4.83 -15.49 -26.39
CA SER A 139 5.44 -16.82 -26.37
C SER A 139 6.97 -16.77 -26.43
N ASP A 140 7.58 -15.76 -25.82
CA ASP A 140 9.03 -15.61 -25.72
C ASP A 140 9.61 -16.34 -24.48
N GLY A 141 8.75 -16.96 -23.68
CA GLY A 141 9.10 -17.69 -22.47
C GLY A 141 9.19 -16.82 -21.22
N VAL A 142 8.79 -15.55 -21.29
CA VAL A 142 8.92 -14.55 -20.23
C VAL A 142 7.60 -13.81 -20.04
N ALA A 143 6.98 -13.96 -18.88
CA ALA A 143 5.82 -13.13 -18.52
C ALA A 143 6.31 -11.78 -17.98
N THR A 144 6.22 -10.73 -18.79
CA THR A 144 6.65 -9.38 -18.39
C THR A 144 5.60 -8.67 -17.54
N VAL A 145 6.00 -7.64 -16.79
CA VAL A 145 5.07 -6.74 -16.08
C VAL A 145 4.01 -6.14 -17.03
N ALA A 146 4.39 -5.85 -18.28
CA ALA A 146 3.47 -5.30 -19.27
C ALA A 146 2.36 -6.30 -19.64
N GLU A 147 2.73 -7.57 -19.83
CA GLU A 147 1.78 -8.65 -20.09
C GLU A 147 0.89 -8.94 -18.88
N PHE A 148 1.46 -8.92 -17.67
CA PHE A 148 0.68 -9.04 -16.45
C PHE A 148 -0.34 -7.91 -16.30
N ARG A 149 0.04 -6.67 -16.58
CA ARG A 149 -0.89 -5.54 -16.59
C ARG A 149 -2.02 -5.77 -17.59
N ALA A 150 -1.70 -6.18 -18.81
CA ALA A 150 -2.71 -6.47 -19.83
C ALA A 150 -3.66 -7.60 -19.42
N PHE A 151 -3.12 -8.67 -18.82
CA PHE A 151 -3.90 -9.76 -18.25
C PHE A 151 -4.84 -9.25 -17.16
N MET A 152 -4.35 -8.48 -16.19
CA MET A 152 -5.16 -7.93 -15.10
C MET A 152 -6.30 -7.06 -15.62
N HIS A 153 -6.09 -6.22 -16.64
CA HIS A 153 -7.19 -5.48 -17.29
C HIS A 153 -8.23 -6.38 -17.96
N HIS A 154 -7.85 -7.59 -18.39
CA HIS A 154 -8.76 -8.54 -19.01
C HIS A 154 -9.55 -9.35 -17.98
N VAL A 155 -8.88 -9.85 -16.95
CA VAL A 155 -9.49 -10.76 -15.97
C VAL A 155 -10.08 -10.04 -14.77
N HIS A 156 -9.55 -8.91 -14.34
CA HIS A 156 -10.11 -8.17 -13.22
C HIS A 156 -11.40 -7.46 -13.66
N PRO A 157 -12.54 -7.68 -12.97
CA PRO A 157 -13.74 -6.93 -13.28
C PRO A 157 -13.54 -5.49 -12.84
N GLU A 158 -13.54 -4.55 -13.79
CA GLU A 158 -13.53 -3.15 -13.44
C GLU A 158 -14.80 -2.83 -12.64
N GLY A 159 -14.63 -2.47 -11.37
CA GLY A 159 -15.73 -1.96 -10.56
C GLY A 159 -16.39 -0.83 -11.33
N ASN A 160 -17.73 -0.83 -11.37
CA ASN A 160 -18.60 0.01 -12.22
C ASN A 160 -18.49 1.52 -11.92
N GLY A 161 -17.28 2.07 -12.06
CA GLY A 161 -16.85 3.41 -11.72
C GLY A 161 -16.27 4.06 -12.97
N ASN A 162 -17.17 4.35 -13.92
CA ASN A 162 -17.05 5.45 -14.86
C ASN A 162 -15.68 5.58 -15.58
N HIS A 163 -15.48 4.79 -16.64
CA HIS A 163 -14.65 5.22 -17.77
C HIS A 163 -15.33 6.40 -18.45
N GLY A 164 -15.10 7.59 -17.90
CA GLY A 164 -15.64 8.84 -18.40
C GLY A 164 -14.56 9.71 -19.01
N GLY A 165 -14.53 9.76 -20.35
CA GLY A 165 -14.14 10.95 -21.13
C GLY A 165 -12.74 10.97 -21.71
#